data_AF-B2A4U1-F1
#
_entry.id   AF-B2A4U1-F1
#
_cell.length_a   1.000
_cell.length_b   1.000
_cell.length_c   1.000
_cell.angle_alpha   90.00
_cell.angle_beta   90.00
_cell.angle_gamma   90.00
#
_symmetry.space_group_name_H-M   'P 1'
#
loop_
_entity.id
_entity.type
_entity.pdbx_description
1 polymer ?
#
loop_
_entity_poly.entity_id
_entity_poly.type
_entity_poly.pdbx_seq_one_letter_code
_entity_poly.pdbx_strand_id
1 'polypeptide(L)'
;MLRKSYLNEAAILIAVIVLLLIFNITYGNWNLSLMFNEKTVDLEGEMTTSDGYLTLEPRELILDHSKVTLLVDYQVDDKLRELGFQFSDTTTPRLLLAKESDVDRENSTLRMAKGTHPDSSEKITEDDEEYFKYEYWYQDFPYELEENLTISIDKAYMSKSHQEEFSVEPGDSVEVEIPGIGKYQGELGEPEKNLDDLDTITFKGETTSEHFDYGFEVRDYLKSVIEDQEITPKQIGGSRSSGRDSSHQTIERTYRVEDSQFWEGELLFSIGRVRIPLGNRFEAPYMDINVTGKK
;
A
#
# COMPACT_ATOMS: atom_id res chain seq x y z
N MET A 1 47.04 33.24 17.89
CA MET A 1 46.28 32.17 18.57
C MET A 1 45.01 31.77 17.82
N LEU A 2 44.21 32.70 17.30
CA LEU A 2 42.98 32.42 16.55
C LEU A 2 43.16 31.43 15.36
N ARG A 3 44.21 31.58 14.53
CA ARG A 3 44.47 30.73 13.35
C ARG A 3 44.69 29.23 13.66
N LYS A 4 45.17 28.89 14.86
CA LYS A 4 45.39 27.48 15.29
C LYS A 4 44.09 26.82 15.77
N SER A 5 43.15 27.59 16.34
CA SER A 5 41.84 27.08 16.78
C SER A 5 41.02 26.62 15.58
N TYR A 6 40.91 27.47 14.55
CA TYR A 6 40.19 27.16 13.31
C TYR A 6 40.77 25.97 12.55
N LEU A 7 42.09 25.76 12.59
CA LEU A 7 42.73 24.58 11.99
C LEU A 7 42.36 23.28 12.71
N ASN A 8 42.26 23.31 14.04
CA ASN A 8 41.85 22.15 14.83
C ASN A 8 40.35 21.87 14.68
N GLU A 9 39.52 22.92 14.67
CA GLU A 9 38.07 22.83 14.42
C GLU A 9 37.78 22.30 13.01
N ALA A 10 38.49 22.80 11.98
CA ALA A 10 38.37 22.29 10.62
C ALA A 10 38.86 20.84 10.49
N ALA A 11 39.96 20.47 11.17
CA ALA A 11 40.45 19.08 11.18
C ALA A 11 39.45 18.12 11.84
N ILE A 12 38.82 18.52 12.95
CA ILE A 12 37.77 17.74 13.60
C ILE A 12 36.55 17.62 12.68
N LEU A 13 36.13 18.72 12.05
CA LEU A 13 35.01 18.71 11.10
C LEU A 13 35.28 17.75 9.93
N ILE A 14 36.48 17.80 9.34
CA ILE A 14 36.90 16.88 8.28
C ILE A 14 36.87 15.42 8.79
N ALA A 15 37.40 15.16 9.98
CA ALA A 15 37.39 13.82 10.55
C ALA A 15 35.97 13.29 10.78
N VAL A 16 35.04 14.14 11.24
CA VAL A 16 33.62 13.78 11.39
C VAL A 16 32.99 13.48 10.04
N ILE A 17 33.23 14.31 9.01
CA ILE A 17 32.72 14.06 7.64
C ILE A 17 33.25 12.73 7.10
N VAL A 18 34.55 12.46 7.27
CA VAL A 18 35.16 11.19 6.85
C VAL A 18 34.56 10.00 7.60
N LEU A 19 34.34 10.12 8.92
CA LEU A 19 33.70 9.06 9.71
C LEU A 19 32.25 8.83 9.27
N LEU A 20 31.49 9.90 8.99
CA LEU A 20 30.13 9.79 8.47
C LEU A 20 30.11 9.13 7.09
N LEU A 21 31.07 9.46 6.21
CA LEU A 21 31.18 8.79 4.92
C LEU A 21 31.49 7.29 5.08
N ILE A 22 32.46 6.92 5.93
CA ILE A 22 32.77 5.52 6.21
C ILE A 22 31.55 4.80 6.78
N PHE A 23 30.81 5.45 7.68
CA PHE A 23 29.58 4.89 8.26
C PHE A 23 28.52 4.63 7.18
N ASN A 24 28.24 5.60 6.31
CA ASN A 24 27.29 5.43 5.20
C ASN A 24 27.73 4.35 4.20
N ILE A 25 29.02 4.24 3.90
CA ILE A 25 29.55 3.18 3.03
C ILE A 25 29.37 1.80 3.66
N THR A 26 29.72 1.67 4.95
CA THR A 26 29.79 0.37 5.63
C THR A 26 28.42 -0.13 6.07
N TYR A 27 27.55 0.76 6.56
CA TYR A 27 26.24 0.39 7.10
C TYR A 27 25.10 0.70 6.14
N GLY A 28 25.26 1.71 5.27
CA GLY A 28 24.28 2.04 4.23
C GLY A 28 24.54 1.32 2.90
N ASN A 29 25.58 0.47 2.82
CA ASN A 29 25.99 -0.25 1.60
C ASN A 29 26.15 0.64 0.36
N TRP A 30 26.67 1.86 0.53
CA TRP A 30 26.80 2.77 -0.61
C TRP A 30 27.77 2.25 -1.66
N ASN A 31 27.30 2.22 -2.91
CA ASN A 31 28.12 1.94 -4.08
C ASN A 31 28.79 3.22 -4.59
N LEU A 32 29.99 3.51 -4.05
CA LEU A 32 30.75 4.71 -4.41
C LEU A 32 31.10 4.83 -5.90
N SER A 33 31.11 3.71 -6.65
CA SER A 33 31.35 3.77 -8.10
C SER A 33 30.26 4.56 -8.84
N LEU A 34 29.05 4.61 -8.27
CA LEU A 34 27.89 5.31 -8.81
C LEU A 34 27.68 6.71 -8.22
N MET A 35 28.54 7.19 -7.29
CA MET A 35 28.32 8.47 -6.58
C MET A 35 28.26 9.69 -7.50
N PHE A 36 28.91 9.62 -8.66
CA PHE A 36 28.88 10.66 -9.69
C PHE A 36 28.54 10.12 -11.09
N ASN A 37 28.25 8.83 -11.18
CA ASN A 37 28.00 8.12 -12.43
C ASN A 37 26.81 7.19 -12.22
N GLU A 38 25.64 7.79 -12.07
CA GLU A 38 24.39 7.04 -12.09
C GLU A 38 24.29 6.20 -13.37
N LYS A 39 23.76 4.98 -13.24
CA LYS A 39 23.51 4.09 -14.37
C LYS A 39 22.02 3.90 -14.54
N THR A 40 21.49 4.39 -15.65
CA THR A 40 20.11 4.15 -16.08
C THR A 40 20.05 2.98 -17.05
N VAL A 41 19.05 2.11 -16.88
CA VAL A 41 18.76 0.97 -17.75
C VAL A 41 17.31 1.07 -18.20
N ASP A 42 17.10 1.22 -19.50
CA ASP A 42 15.78 1.18 -20.11
C ASP A 42 15.19 -0.23 -19.98
N LEU A 43 13.93 -0.32 -19.60
CA LEU A 43 13.23 -1.58 -19.40
C LEU A 43 12.22 -1.79 -20.54
N GLU A 44 12.03 -3.07 -20.90
CA GLU A 44 11.04 -3.49 -21.89
C GLU A 44 10.15 -4.57 -21.26
N GLY A 45 8.85 -4.48 -21.48
CA GLY A 45 7.88 -5.49 -21.05
C GLY A 45 6.68 -4.89 -20.33
N GLU A 46 5.70 -5.75 -20.03
CA GLU A 46 4.48 -5.38 -19.34
C GLU A 46 4.09 -6.47 -18.34
N MET A 47 3.45 -6.06 -17.24
CA MET A 47 2.86 -6.96 -16.25
C MET A 47 1.40 -6.57 -16.03
N THR A 48 0.49 -7.45 -16.43
CA THR A 48 -0.95 -7.23 -16.27
C THR A 48 -1.49 -8.10 -15.14
N THR A 49 -2.34 -7.52 -14.28
CA THR A 49 -3.07 -8.28 -13.24
C THR A 49 -3.99 -9.33 -13.87
N SER A 50 -4.26 -10.41 -13.15
CA SER A 50 -5.04 -11.54 -13.70
C SER A 50 -6.49 -11.20 -14.04
N ASP A 51 -7.05 -10.15 -13.45
CA ASP A 51 -8.35 -9.56 -13.82
C ASP A 51 -8.28 -8.55 -14.97
N GLY A 52 -7.08 -8.23 -15.48
CA GLY A 52 -6.89 -7.30 -16.60
C GLY A 52 -7.06 -5.83 -16.25
N TYR A 53 -7.30 -5.47 -14.98
CA TYR A 53 -7.65 -4.11 -14.59
C TYR A 53 -6.46 -3.16 -14.44
N LEU A 54 -5.24 -3.69 -14.28
CA LEU A 54 -4.02 -2.91 -14.17
C LEU A 54 -2.91 -3.55 -15.01
N THR A 55 -2.34 -2.76 -15.90
CA THR A 55 -1.10 -3.09 -16.60
C THR A 55 0.00 -2.13 -16.13
N LEU A 56 1.13 -2.70 -15.72
CA LEU A 56 2.33 -1.95 -15.36
C LEU A 56 3.38 -2.13 -16.45
N GLU A 57 3.97 -1.02 -16.89
CA GLU A 57 5.01 -0.96 -17.90
C GLU A 57 6.26 -0.34 -17.29
N PRO A 58 7.25 -1.15 -16.88
CA PRO A 58 8.49 -0.61 -16.34
C PRO A 58 9.20 0.24 -17.39
N ARG A 59 9.53 1.49 -17.03
CA ARG A 59 10.23 2.45 -17.90
C ARG A 59 11.73 2.29 -17.79
N GLU A 60 12.24 2.49 -16.58
CA GLU A 60 13.67 2.64 -16.33
C GLU A 60 14.02 2.08 -14.95
N LEU A 61 15.21 1.48 -14.86
CA LEU A 61 15.90 1.16 -13.62
C LEU A 61 17.10 2.10 -13.47
N ILE A 62 17.07 2.94 -12.45
CA ILE A 62 18.11 3.90 -12.13
C ILE A 62 18.92 3.36 -10.95
N LEU A 63 20.21 3.14 -11.17
CA LEU A 63 21.15 2.71 -10.14
C LEU A 63 22.01 3.90 -9.73
N ASP A 64 21.84 4.37 -8.50
CA ASP A 64 22.69 5.38 -7.90
C ASP A 64 23.55 4.79 -6.77
N HIS A 65 24.29 5.63 -6.07
CA HIS A 65 25.24 5.22 -5.03
C HIS A 65 24.60 4.70 -3.74
N SER A 66 23.32 4.91 -3.53
CA SER A 66 22.61 4.62 -2.28
C SER A 66 21.42 3.68 -2.47
N LYS A 67 20.85 3.62 -3.69
CA LYS A 67 19.61 2.90 -3.97
C LYS A 67 19.46 2.50 -5.43
N VAL A 68 18.48 1.61 -5.63
CA VAL A 68 17.85 1.30 -6.92
C VAL A 68 16.52 2.06 -6.98
N THR A 69 16.29 2.81 -8.05
CA THR A 69 14.99 3.45 -8.33
C THR A 69 14.37 2.79 -9.56
N LEU A 70 13.10 2.40 -9.45
CA LEU A 70 12.32 1.84 -10.54
C LEU A 70 11.19 2.81 -10.91
N LEU A 71 11.13 3.18 -12.19
CA LEU A 71 10.07 4.01 -12.75
C LEU A 71 9.11 3.12 -13.55
N VAL A 72 7.80 3.27 -13.34
CA VAL A 72 6.78 2.37 -13.90
C VAL A 72 5.59 3.17 -14.40
N ASP A 73 5.33 3.07 -15.69
CA ASP A 73 4.06 3.46 -16.30
C ASP A 73 2.92 2.56 -15.84
N TYR A 74 1.72 3.10 -15.85
CA TYR A 74 0.55 2.30 -15.57
C TYR A 74 -0.62 2.63 -16.49
N GLN A 75 -1.35 1.58 -16.83
CA GLN A 75 -2.62 1.66 -17.51
C GLN A 75 -3.68 1.02 -16.63
N VAL A 76 -4.74 1.77 -16.38
CA VAL A 76 -5.91 1.30 -15.61
C VAL A 76 -7.07 1.16 -16.57
N ASP A 77 -7.83 0.08 -16.40
CA ASP A 77 -9.07 -0.16 -17.13
C ASP A 77 -10.06 1.01 -16.99
N ASP A 78 -10.67 1.41 -18.11
CA ASP A 78 -11.52 2.58 -18.16
C ASP A 78 -12.76 2.46 -17.27
N LYS A 79 -13.27 1.24 -17.02
CA LYS A 79 -14.41 1.02 -16.11
C LYS A 79 -14.09 1.51 -14.69
N LEU A 80 -12.87 1.27 -14.20
CA LEU A 80 -12.45 1.73 -12.88
C LEU A 80 -12.36 3.25 -12.83
N ARG A 81 -11.82 3.87 -13.89
CA ARG A 81 -11.72 5.33 -14.01
C ARG A 81 -13.10 5.98 -14.08
N GLU A 82 -14.02 5.45 -14.87
CA GLU A 82 -15.41 5.91 -14.99
C GLU A 82 -16.16 5.81 -13.65
N LEU A 83 -15.89 4.76 -12.88
CA LEU A 83 -16.43 4.62 -11.52
C LEU A 83 -15.80 5.59 -10.52
N GLY A 84 -14.75 6.33 -10.89
CA GLY A 84 -14.07 7.31 -10.04
C GLY A 84 -13.04 6.69 -9.09
N PHE A 85 -12.54 5.50 -9.41
CA PHE A 85 -11.43 4.89 -8.69
C PHE A 85 -10.10 5.52 -9.10
N GLN A 86 -9.24 5.75 -8.11
CA GLN A 86 -7.90 6.26 -8.33
C GLN A 86 -6.88 5.61 -7.39
N PHE A 87 -5.63 5.60 -7.83
CA PHE A 87 -4.50 5.42 -6.92
C PHE A 87 -4.31 6.72 -6.13
N SER A 88 -4.25 6.61 -4.81
CA SER A 88 -3.80 7.68 -3.93
C SER A 88 -2.30 7.54 -3.65
N ASP A 89 -1.67 8.61 -3.16
CA ASP A 89 -0.26 8.60 -2.73
C ASP A 89 0.01 7.52 -1.67
N THR A 90 -1.02 7.12 -0.91
CA THR A 90 -0.95 6.07 0.13
C THR A 90 -1.35 4.68 -0.35
N THR A 91 -1.72 4.52 -1.63
CA THR A 91 -2.21 3.27 -2.21
C THR A 91 -1.59 3.00 -3.57
N THR A 92 -0.35 3.42 -3.82
CA THR A 92 0.44 2.96 -4.95
C THR A 92 0.48 1.42 -4.98
N PRO A 93 0.50 0.78 -6.17
CA PRO A 93 0.69 -0.66 -6.27
C PRO A 93 1.97 -1.07 -5.53
N ARG A 94 1.89 -2.12 -4.70
CA ARG A 94 3.04 -2.65 -3.98
C ARG A 94 3.83 -3.56 -4.89
N LEU A 95 5.01 -3.09 -5.30
CA LEU A 95 5.96 -3.90 -6.04
C LEU A 95 6.95 -4.57 -5.11
N LEU A 96 7.37 -5.77 -5.49
CA LEU A 96 8.46 -6.51 -4.87
C LEU A 96 9.60 -6.61 -5.87
N LEU A 97 10.83 -6.41 -5.38
CA LEU A 97 12.04 -6.60 -6.13
C LEU A 97 12.82 -7.79 -5.57
N ALA A 98 13.19 -8.74 -6.42
CA ALA A 98 13.97 -9.92 -6.06
C ALA A 98 15.21 -10.04 -6.95
N LYS A 99 16.27 -10.64 -6.42
CA LYS A 99 17.51 -10.95 -7.17
C LYS A 99 17.40 -12.21 -8.03
N GLU A 100 16.49 -13.11 -7.65
CA GLU A 100 16.20 -14.34 -8.38
C GLU A 100 14.69 -14.54 -8.41
N SER A 101 14.17 -15.01 -9.54
CA SER A 101 12.76 -15.38 -9.64
C SER A 101 12.51 -16.67 -8.85
N ASP A 102 11.84 -16.54 -7.71
CA ASP A 102 11.27 -17.66 -6.95
C ASP A 102 9.96 -18.19 -7.59
N VAL A 103 9.54 -17.65 -8.74
CA VAL A 103 8.32 -18.06 -9.42
C VAL A 103 8.56 -19.37 -10.18
N ASP A 104 7.96 -20.44 -9.67
CA ASP A 104 7.98 -21.78 -10.29
C ASP A 104 7.11 -21.78 -11.57
N ARG A 105 7.78 -21.68 -12.73
CA ARG A 105 7.13 -21.64 -14.05
C ARG A 105 6.44 -22.95 -14.43
N GLU A 106 6.79 -24.07 -13.79
CA GLU A 106 6.33 -25.40 -14.16
C GLU A 106 5.23 -25.94 -13.23
N ASN A 107 5.07 -25.33 -12.04
CA ASN A 107 4.16 -25.81 -11.01
C ASN A 107 3.18 -24.69 -10.61
N SER A 108 1.95 -24.78 -11.13
CA SER A 108 0.85 -23.81 -10.96
C SER A 108 0.28 -23.72 -9.53
N THR A 109 1.10 -23.97 -8.50
CA THR A 109 0.69 -23.71 -7.14
C THR A 109 0.81 -22.21 -6.88
N LEU A 110 -0.35 -21.58 -6.70
CA LEU A 110 -0.58 -20.27 -6.11
C LEU A 110 0.40 -20.00 -4.94
N ARG A 111 1.53 -19.34 -5.21
CA ARG A 111 2.55 -18.98 -4.22
C ARG A 111 2.63 -17.46 -4.16
N MET A 112 2.71 -16.92 -2.95
CA MET A 112 2.94 -15.50 -2.76
C MET A 112 4.29 -15.13 -3.37
N ALA A 113 4.32 -14.03 -4.12
CA ALA A 113 5.57 -13.45 -4.58
C ALA A 113 6.48 -13.13 -3.39
N LYS A 114 7.78 -13.29 -3.60
CA LYS A 114 8.82 -12.99 -2.61
C LYS A 114 9.75 -11.94 -3.19
N GLY A 115 10.21 -11.04 -2.33
CA GLY A 115 11.14 -9.99 -2.66
C GLY A 115 11.21 -8.97 -1.54
N THR A 116 11.95 -7.91 -1.79
CA THR A 116 12.01 -6.75 -0.91
C THR A 116 10.96 -5.74 -1.34
N HIS A 117 10.25 -5.14 -0.37
CA HIS A 117 9.36 -4.01 -0.62
C HIS A 117 10.19 -2.74 -0.83
N PRO A 118 9.68 -1.77 -1.60
CA PRO A 118 10.33 -0.47 -1.72
C PRO A 118 10.30 0.24 -0.36
N ASP A 119 11.38 0.93 -0.04
CA ASP A 119 11.50 1.79 1.14
C ASP A 119 10.61 3.03 0.99
N SER A 120 10.40 3.48 -0.25
CA SER A 120 9.45 4.52 -0.59
C SER A 120 8.79 4.24 -1.94
N SER A 121 7.52 4.63 -2.05
CA SER A 121 6.78 4.59 -3.31
C SER A 121 5.90 5.81 -3.41
N GLU A 122 5.88 6.44 -4.57
CA GLU A 122 5.06 7.63 -4.82
C GLU A 122 4.50 7.60 -6.23
N LYS A 123 3.35 8.25 -6.40
CA LYS A 123 2.78 8.55 -7.71
C LYS A 123 3.31 9.92 -8.12
N ILE A 124 3.90 10.01 -9.30
CA ILE A 124 4.34 11.27 -9.90
C ILE A 124 3.32 11.72 -10.93
N THR A 125 3.03 13.01 -10.94
CA THR A 125 2.14 13.65 -11.93
C THR A 125 2.72 15.02 -12.27
N GLU A 126 3.55 15.08 -13.31
CA GLU A 126 4.27 16.29 -13.75
C GLU A 126 4.22 16.40 -15.27
N ASP A 127 4.00 17.60 -15.81
CA ASP A 127 4.18 17.95 -17.23
C ASP A 127 3.64 16.91 -18.25
N ASP A 128 2.38 16.48 -18.05
CA ASP A 128 1.67 15.48 -18.86
C ASP A 128 2.13 14.01 -18.70
N GLU A 129 3.00 13.72 -17.72
CA GLU A 129 3.40 12.37 -17.36
C GLU A 129 2.79 11.91 -16.03
N GLU A 130 2.35 10.65 -16.00
CA GLU A 130 1.80 10.00 -14.82
C GLU A 130 2.42 8.62 -14.67
N TYR A 131 3.23 8.42 -13.63
CA TYR A 131 3.96 7.17 -13.39
C TYR A 131 4.15 6.91 -11.90
N PHE A 132 4.55 5.69 -11.55
CA PHE A 132 4.97 5.35 -10.20
C PHE A 132 6.48 5.30 -10.09
N LYS A 133 6.99 5.78 -8.96
CA LYS A 133 8.40 5.72 -8.60
C LYS A 133 8.56 4.87 -7.34
N TYR A 134 9.48 3.92 -7.39
CA TYR A 134 9.78 2.98 -6.31
C TYR A 134 11.27 3.03 -5.97
N GLU A 135 11.60 3.23 -4.70
CA GLU A 135 13.00 3.31 -4.25
C GLU A 135 13.34 2.14 -3.32
N TYR A 136 14.47 1.48 -3.58
CA TYR A 136 15.01 0.36 -2.82
C TYR A 136 16.44 0.69 -2.39
N TRP A 137 16.63 1.00 -1.12
CA TRP A 137 17.90 1.44 -0.56
C TRP A 137 18.81 0.24 -0.34
N TYR A 138 20.10 0.37 -0.67
CA TYR A 138 21.03 -0.77 -0.57
C TYR A 138 21.23 -1.30 0.86
N GLN A 139 20.89 -0.48 1.86
CA GLN A 139 20.86 -0.90 3.26
C GLN A 139 19.87 -2.06 3.48
N ASP A 140 18.70 -1.98 2.86
CA ASP A 140 17.58 -2.90 3.04
C ASP A 140 17.46 -3.91 1.89
N PHE A 141 18.01 -3.56 0.72
CA PHE A 141 18.16 -4.42 -0.45
C PHE A 141 19.61 -4.41 -0.96
N PRO A 142 20.52 -5.20 -0.36
CA PRO A 142 21.94 -5.18 -0.73
C PRO A 142 22.14 -5.78 -2.13
N TYR A 143 22.12 -4.95 -3.16
CA TYR A 143 22.20 -5.31 -4.58
C TYR A 143 23.61 -5.14 -5.13
N GLU A 144 24.07 -6.09 -5.96
CA GLU A 144 25.33 -5.97 -6.68
C GLU A 144 25.09 -5.55 -8.13
N LEU A 145 25.96 -4.69 -8.67
CA LEU A 145 25.85 -4.26 -10.06
C LEU A 145 25.84 -5.47 -11.00
N GLU A 146 24.97 -5.43 -12.00
CA GLU A 146 24.83 -6.47 -13.03
C GLU A 146 24.07 -7.74 -12.59
N GLU A 147 23.60 -7.81 -11.33
CA GLU A 147 22.63 -8.85 -10.94
C GLU A 147 21.33 -8.68 -11.74
N ASN A 148 20.78 -9.79 -12.24
CA ASN A 148 19.43 -9.78 -12.79
C ASN A 148 18.43 -9.55 -11.66
N LEU A 149 17.28 -8.99 -11.99
CA LEU A 149 16.23 -8.73 -11.03
C LEU A 149 14.91 -9.33 -11.52
N THR A 150 13.98 -9.55 -10.62
CA THR A 150 12.59 -9.88 -10.93
C THR A 150 11.70 -8.91 -10.19
N ILE A 151 10.81 -8.24 -10.91
CA ILE A 151 9.74 -7.43 -10.32
C ILE A 151 8.49 -8.28 -10.23
N SER A 152 7.72 -8.12 -9.16
CA SER A 152 6.37 -8.69 -9.06
C SER A 152 5.40 -7.75 -8.35
N ILE A 153 4.12 -7.89 -8.64
CA ILE A 153 3.05 -7.16 -7.95
C ILE A 153 2.61 -7.97 -6.73
N ASP A 154 2.89 -7.49 -5.51
CA ASP A 154 2.37 -8.11 -4.27
C ASP A 154 0.88 -7.83 -4.12
N LYS A 155 0.51 -6.56 -4.16
CA LYS A 155 -0.87 -6.08 -3.99
C LYS A 155 -1.07 -4.76 -4.69
N ALA A 156 -2.21 -4.60 -5.33
CA ALA A 156 -2.66 -3.33 -5.85
C ALA A 156 -4.11 -3.08 -5.40
N TYR A 157 -4.40 -1.84 -5.01
CA TYR A 157 -5.75 -1.42 -4.68
C TYR A 157 -5.99 -0.05 -5.28
N MET A 158 -7.13 0.12 -5.92
CA MET A 158 -7.65 1.45 -6.21
C MET A 158 -8.73 1.80 -5.22
N SER A 159 -8.87 3.09 -4.94
CA SER A 159 -9.82 3.55 -3.94
C SER A 159 -10.62 4.76 -4.39
N LYS A 160 -11.83 4.86 -3.84
CA LYS A 160 -12.77 5.95 -4.08
C LYS A 160 -13.38 6.39 -2.76
N SER A 161 -13.56 7.70 -2.61
CA SER A 161 -14.36 8.26 -1.51
C SER A 161 -15.85 8.00 -1.80
N HIS A 162 -16.57 7.39 -0.85
CA HIS A 162 -18.00 7.11 -1.01
C HIS A 162 -18.86 7.98 -0.10
N GLN A 163 -18.35 8.38 1.07
CA GLN A 163 -18.94 9.31 2.05
C GLN A 163 -20.47 9.24 2.11
N GLU A 164 -20.95 8.10 2.59
CA GLU A 164 -22.37 7.87 2.89
C GLU A 164 -22.53 7.66 4.39
N GLU A 165 -23.50 8.34 5.00
CA GLU A 165 -23.76 8.27 6.44
C GLU A 165 -25.25 8.05 6.70
N PHE A 166 -25.55 7.20 7.67
CA PHE A 166 -26.92 6.91 8.08
C PHE A 166 -26.98 6.69 9.59
N SER A 167 -28.13 7.07 10.15
CA SER A 167 -28.44 6.89 11.57
C SER A 167 -28.66 5.41 11.88
N VAL A 168 -28.13 4.95 13.01
CA VAL A 168 -28.20 3.55 13.44
C VAL A 168 -28.45 3.46 14.94
N GLU A 169 -29.11 2.40 15.38
CA GLU A 169 -29.18 1.97 16.77
C GLU A 169 -28.44 0.63 16.95
N PRO A 170 -27.97 0.29 18.17
CA PRO A 170 -27.49 -1.05 18.44
C PRO A 170 -28.58 -2.10 18.13
N GLY A 171 -28.18 -3.18 17.46
CA GLY A 171 -29.08 -4.21 16.92
C GLY A 171 -29.54 -3.96 15.48
N ASP A 172 -29.29 -2.77 14.91
CA ASP A 172 -29.75 -2.47 13.56
C ASP A 172 -29.00 -3.26 12.49
N SER A 173 -29.76 -3.67 11.47
CA SER A 173 -29.22 -4.16 10.20
C SER A 173 -28.96 -3.01 9.26
N VAL A 174 -27.78 -3.01 8.67
CA VAL A 174 -27.29 -2.04 7.70
C VAL A 174 -27.20 -2.69 6.34
N GLU A 175 -27.69 -2.02 5.32
CA GLU A 175 -27.60 -2.45 3.94
C GLU A 175 -27.37 -1.24 3.02
N VAL A 176 -26.25 -1.25 2.30
CA VAL A 176 -25.87 -0.19 1.37
C VAL A 176 -25.48 -0.80 0.03
N GLU A 177 -26.15 -0.34 -1.03
CA GLU A 177 -25.81 -0.66 -2.41
C GLU A 177 -24.84 0.38 -2.95
N ILE A 178 -23.67 -0.05 -3.41
CA ILE A 178 -22.65 0.83 -3.97
C ILE A 178 -22.69 0.70 -5.51
N PRO A 179 -23.23 1.71 -6.23
CA PRO A 179 -23.55 1.59 -7.64
C PRO A 179 -22.35 1.18 -8.50
N GLY A 180 -22.53 0.13 -9.31
CA GLY A 180 -21.49 -0.40 -10.20
C GLY A 180 -20.38 -1.17 -9.50
N ILE A 181 -20.54 -1.46 -8.20
CA ILE A 181 -19.55 -2.20 -7.39
C ILE A 181 -20.19 -3.42 -6.74
N GLY A 182 -21.26 -3.21 -5.99
CA GLY A 182 -21.96 -4.27 -5.27
C GLY A 182 -22.46 -3.82 -3.91
N LYS A 183 -22.70 -4.78 -3.03
CA LYS A 183 -23.47 -4.59 -1.81
C LYS A 183 -22.63 -4.75 -0.56
N TYR A 184 -22.83 -3.86 0.41
CA TYR A 184 -22.27 -3.94 1.76
C TYR A 184 -23.41 -4.06 2.76
N GLN A 185 -23.41 -5.12 3.57
CA GLN A 185 -24.48 -5.37 4.52
C GLN A 185 -23.94 -5.96 5.82
N GLY A 186 -24.67 -5.78 6.92
CA GLY A 186 -24.30 -6.34 8.21
C GLY A 186 -25.21 -5.91 9.34
N GLU A 187 -24.84 -6.26 10.56
CA GLU A 187 -25.57 -5.95 11.77
C GLU A 187 -24.62 -5.28 12.77
N LEU A 188 -25.07 -4.16 13.33
CA LEU A 188 -24.42 -3.53 14.47
C LEU A 188 -24.89 -4.25 15.73
N GLY A 189 -23.98 -4.93 16.43
CA GLY A 189 -24.34 -5.68 17.64
C GLY A 189 -24.71 -4.78 18.82
N GLU A 190 -25.06 -5.41 19.93
CA GLU A 190 -25.31 -4.72 21.21
C GLU A 190 -24.00 -4.30 21.89
N PRO A 191 -24.01 -3.24 22.73
CA PRO A 191 -22.85 -2.86 23.51
C PRO A 191 -22.51 -3.91 24.58
N GLU A 192 -21.24 -4.31 24.65
CA GLU A 192 -20.72 -5.25 25.63
C GLU A 192 -19.57 -4.62 26.44
N LYS A 193 -19.50 -4.94 27.74
CA LYS A 193 -18.37 -4.53 28.60
C LYS A 193 -17.15 -5.41 28.35
N ASN A 194 -16.00 -4.77 28.10
CA ASN A 194 -14.72 -5.46 28.02
C ASN A 194 -14.07 -5.65 29.41
N LEU A 195 -12.86 -6.23 29.43
CA LEU A 195 -12.11 -6.50 30.67
C LEU A 195 -11.72 -5.23 31.45
N ASP A 196 -11.66 -4.09 30.77
CA ASP A 196 -11.34 -2.78 31.34
C ASP A 196 -12.61 -1.99 31.73
N ASP A 197 -13.79 -2.63 31.71
CA ASP A 197 -15.12 -2.03 31.97
C ASP A 197 -15.53 -0.92 30.96
N LEU A 198 -14.86 -0.87 29.82
CA LEU A 198 -15.21 0.00 28.70
C LEU A 198 -16.21 -0.69 27.78
N ASP A 199 -17.11 0.09 27.18
CA ASP A 199 -18.06 -0.46 26.22
C ASP A 199 -17.37 -0.78 24.89
N THR A 200 -17.78 -1.89 24.30
CA THR A 200 -17.37 -2.31 22.98
C THR A 200 -18.62 -2.65 22.17
N ILE A 201 -18.63 -2.25 20.91
CA ILE A 201 -19.71 -2.59 19.98
C ILE A 201 -19.09 -3.16 18.72
N THR A 202 -19.69 -4.23 18.19
CA THR A 202 -19.14 -4.96 17.06
C THR A 202 -20.09 -4.91 15.88
N PHE A 203 -19.59 -4.45 14.74
CA PHE A 203 -20.27 -4.59 13.46
C PHE A 203 -19.83 -5.90 12.79
N LYS A 204 -20.80 -6.74 12.44
CA LYS A 204 -20.58 -7.99 11.69
C LYS A 204 -21.29 -7.90 10.35
N GLY A 205 -20.53 -7.91 9.27
CA GLY A 205 -21.08 -7.75 7.94
C GLY A 205 -20.32 -8.50 6.87
N GLU A 206 -20.63 -8.16 5.64
CA GLU A 206 -20.06 -8.75 4.45
C GLU A 206 -20.16 -7.79 3.25
N THR A 207 -19.25 -7.98 2.28
CA THR A 207 -19.34 -7.38 0.95
C THR A 207 -19.62 -8.47 -0.07
N THR A 208 -20.44 -8.15 -1.08
CA THR A 208 -20.67 -9.02 -2.24
C THR A 208 -20.57 -8.19 -3.50
N SER A 209 -19.70 -8.60 -4.44
CA SER A 209 -19.57 -7.96 -5.75
C SER A 209 -20.00 -8.89 -6.88
N GLU A 210 -20.79 -8.35 -7.81
CA GLU A 210 -21.09 -9.00 -9.09
C GLU A 210 -20.17 -8.51 -10.22
N HIS A 211 -19.34 -7.50 -9.94
CA HIS A 211 -18.56 -6.78 -10.96
C HIS A 211 -17.04 -6.97 -10.84
N PHE A 212 -16.57 -7.44 -9.68
CA PHE A 212 -15.16 -7.63 -9.38
C PHE A 212 -14.92 -9.02 -8.81
N ASP A 213 -14.12 -9.82 -9.52
CA ASP A 213 -13.83 -11.21 -9.15
C ASP A 213 -13.19 -11.31 -7.76
N TYR A 214 -12.43 -10.28 -7.36
CA TYR A 214 -11.76 -10.19 -6.06
C TYR A 214 -12.54 -9.36 -5.02
N GLY A 215 -13.79 -9.01 -5.32
CA GLY A 215 -14.68 -8.30 -4.40
C GLY A 215 -14.25 -6.85 -4.17
N PHE A 216 -14.64 -6.30 -3.02
CA PHE A 216 -14.24 -4.97 -2.58
C PHE A 216 -14.16 -4.88 -1.06
N GLU A 217 -13.35 -3.94 -0.58
CA GLU A 217 -13.23 -3.61 0.83
C GLU A 217 -13.89 -2.26 1.11
N VAL A 218 -14.57 -2.18 2.26
CA VAL A 218 -15.13 -0.93 2.78
C VAL A 218 -14.36 -0.49 4.01
N ARG A 219 -14.04 0.80 4.07
CA ARG A 219 -13.58 1.46 5.29
C ARG A 219 -14.74 2.25 5.87
N ASP A 220 -15.40 1.61 6.82
CA ASP A 220 -16.47 2.17 7.63
C ASP A 220 -15.95 2.77 8.95
N TYR A 221 -16.81 3.56 9.60
CA TYR A 221 -16.63 4.11 10.93
C TYR A 221 -17.98 4.21 11.63
N LEU A 222 -17.98 3.97 12.93
CA LEU A 222 -19.07 4.37 13.81
C LEU A 222 -18.68 5.69 14.47
N LYS A 223 -19.60 6.66 14.56
CA LYS A 223 -19.41 7.92 15.30
C LYS A 223 -20.69 8.28 16.05
N SER A 224 -20.54 9.11 17.07
CA SER A 224 -21.66 9.72 17.79
C SER A 224 -21.61 11.23 17.58
N VAL A 225 -22.76 11.84 17.30
CA VAL A 225 -22.89 13.27 17.10
C VAL A 225 -23.75 13.86 18.21
N ILE A 226 -23.16 14.79 18.97
CA ILE A 226 -23.84 15.54 20.03
C ILE A 226 -23.68 17.02 19.70
N GLU A 227 -24.79 17.68 19.40
CA GLU A 227 -24.78 19.05 18.89
C GLU A 227 -23.88 19.14 17.63
N ASP A 228 -22.75 19.83 17.72
CA ASP A 228 -21.76 20.00 16.64
C ASP A 228 -20.43 19.25 16.93
N GLN A 229 -20.41 18.33 17.91
CA GLN A 229 -19.23 17.56 18.29
C GLN A 229 -19.34 16.12 17.81
N GLU A 230 -18.31 15.67 17.10
CA GLU A 230 -18.15 14.27 16.69
C GLU A 230 -17.27 13.52 17.69
N ILE A 231 -17.82 12.47 18.29
CA ILE A 231 -17.11 11.54 19.16
C ILE A 231 -16.88 10.26 18.38
N THR A 232 -15.61 9.93 18.11
CA THR A 232 -15.24 8.70 17.39
C THR A 232 -14.65 7.68 18.37
N PRO A 233 -15.25 6.48 18.49
CA PRO A 233 -14.71 5.42 19.32
C PRO A 233 -13.40 4.90 18.71
N LYS A 234 -12.52 4.38 19.56
CA LYS A 234 -11.27 3.80 19.09
C LYS A 234 -11.55 2.46 18.43
N GLN A 235 -11.22 2.32 17.16
CA GLN A 235 -11.23 1.01 16.52
C GLN A 235 -10.10 0.14 17.10
N ILE A 236 -10.45 -0.99 17.71
CA ILE A 236 -9.50 -1.91 18.36
C ILE A 236 -9.42 -3.29 17.68
N GLY A 237 -10.35 -3.57 16.77
CA GLY A 237 -10.39 -4.78 15.97
C GLY A 237 -10.43 -4.47 14.47
N GLY A 238 -9.88 -5.40 13.68
CA GLY A 238 -9.95 -5.37 12.22
C GLY A 238 -10.25 -6.77 11.70
N SER A 239 -11.10 -6.84 10.68
CA SER A 239 -11.61 -8.09 10.14
C SER A 239 -10.54 -8.87 9.37
N ARG A 240 -10.67 -10.20 9.40
CA ARG A 240 -10.01 -11.14 8.49
C ARG A 240 -11.07 -11.77 7.59
N SER A 241 -10.86 -11.76 6.28
CA SER A 241 -11.71 -12.53 5.36
C SER A 241 -11.52 -14.03 5.61
N SER A 242 -12.62 -14.78 5.69
CA SER A 242 -12.64 -16.23 5.52
C SER A 242 -13.49 -16.57 4.30
N GLY A 243 -12.90 -16.63 3.12
CA GLY A 243 -13.58 -17.02 1.90
C GLY A 243 -12.60 -17.56 0.86
N ARG A 244 -12.91 -18.73 0.31
CA ARG A 244 -12.24 -19.32 -0.87
C ARG A 244 -12.75 -18.71 -2.19
N ASP A 245 -13.88 -18.00 -2.12
CA ASP A 245 -14.46 -17.18 -3.18
C ASP A 245 -14.12 -15.73 -2.88
N SER A 246 -13.51 -15.02 -3.82
CA SER A 246 -12.93 -13.70 -3.58
C SER A 246 -13.91 -12.54 -3.77
N SER A 247 -15.03 -12.76 -4.45
CA SER A 247 -16.09 -11.76 -4.66
C SER A 247 -16.98 -11.50 -3.44
N HIS A 248 -16.87 -12.36 -2.43
CA HIS A 248 -17.58 -12.27 -1.15
C HIS A 248 -16.58 -12.21 0.01
N GLN A 249 -16.74 -11.23 0.90
CA GLN A 249 -15.83 -11.05 2.03
C GLN A 249 -16.60 -10.81 3.31
N THR A 250 -16.24 -11.51 4.38
CA THR A 250 -16.79 -11.29 5.72
C THR A 250 -15.99 -10.24 6.49
N ILE A 251 -16.70 -9.42 7.25
CA ILE A 251 -16.19 -8.26 7.99
C ILE A 251 -16.68 -8.37 9.45
N GLU A 252 -15.75 -8.25 10.39
CA GLU A 252 -16.00 -8.07 11.82
C GLU A 252 -15.14 -6.92 12.34
N ARG A 253 -15.77 -5.86 12.84
CA ARG A 253 -15.09 -4.66 13.34
C ARG A 253 -15.59 -4.32 14.73
N THR A 254 -14.66 -4.15 15.65
CA THR A 254 -14.98 -3.79 17.04
C THR A 254 -14.51 -2.38 17.33
N TYR A 255 -15.44 -1.56 17.80
CA TYR A 255 -15.23 -0.19 18.26
C TYR A 255 -15.24 -0.18 19.78
N ARG A 256 -14.22 0.43 20.38
CA ARG A 256 -14.11 0.64 21.83
C ARG A 256 -14.47 2.07 22.16
N VAL A 257 -15.49 2.23 22.99
CA VAL A 257 -15.97 3.52 23.47
C VAL A 257 -15.16 3.90 24.70
N GLU A 258 -14.35 4.94 24.57
CA GLU A 258 -13.54 5.49 25.67
C GLU A 258 -14.18 6.73 26.31
N ASP A 259 -15.07 7.40 25.56
CA ASP A 259 -15.79 8.58 26.02
C ASP A 259 -17.20 8.20 26.49
N SER A 260 -17.52 8.53 27.75
CA SER A 260 -18.82 8.23 28.35
C SER A 260 -19.98 8.93 27.67
N GLN A 261 -19.74 10.08 27.02
CA GLN A 261 -20.80 10.83 26.34
C GLN A 261 -21.19 10.19 25.01
N PHE A 262 -20.41 9.26 24.47
CA PHE A 262 -20.67 8.65 23.16
C PHE A 262 -22.12 8.13 23.01
N TRP A 263 -22.69 7.55 24.05
CA TRP A 263 -24.06 7.01 24.03
C TRP A 263 -25.17 8.06 24.19
N GLU A 264 -24.82 9.32 24.48
CA GLU A 264 -25.77 10.42 24.64
C GLU A 264 -26.15 11.07 23.29
N GLY A 265 -25.39 10.79 22.23
CA GLY A 265 -25.58 11.37 20.90
C GLY A 265 -26.31 10.49 19.90
N GLU A 266 -26.57 11.07 18.72
CA GLU A 266 -27.04 10.31 17.57
C GLU A 266 -25.89 9.47 17.01
N LEU A 267 -26.08 8.15 16.94
CA LEU A 267 -25.10 7.25 16.36
C LEU A 267 -25.24 7.26 14.84
N LEU A 268 -24.13 7.53 14.16
CA LEU A 268 -24.03 7.50 12.71
C LEU A 268 -23.03 6.42 12.29
N PHE A 269 -23.43 5.58 11.35
CA PHE A 269 -22.53 4.69 10.65
C PHE A 269 -22.14 5.32 9.31
N SER A 270 -20.83 5.42 9.07
CA SER A 270 -20.25 6.16 7.95
C SER A 270 -19.43 5.23 7.08
N ILE A 271 -19.70 5.20 5.77
CA ILE A 271 -18.89 4.52 4.77
C ILE A 271 -17.96 5.55 4.12
N GLY A 272 -16.71 5.61 4.60
CA GLY A 272 -15.77 6.65 4.19
C GLY A 272 -15.05 6.36 2.88
N ARG A 273 -14.67 5.09 2.63
CA ARG A 273 -13.88 4.72 1.45
C ARG A 273 -14.18 3.31 0.98
N VAL A 274 -14.25 3.13 -0.33
CA VAL A 274 -14.31 1.82 -0.99
C VAL A 274 -12.96 1.54 -1.64
N ARG A 275 -12.51 0.28 -1.60
CA ARG A 275 -11.29 -0.18 -2.26
C ARG A 275 -11.55 -1.42 -3.11
N ILE A 276 -11.04 -1.44 -4.33
CA ILE A 276 -11.06 -2.62 -5.19
C ILE A 276 -9.65 -3.23 -5.19
N PRO A 277 -9.47 -4.48 -4.74
CA PRO A 277 -8.24 -5.23 -4.99
C PRO A 277 -8.11 -5.51 -6.49
N LEU A 278 -6.91 -5.28 -7.03
CA LEU A 278 -6.58 -5.54 -8.43
C LEU A 278 -5.68 -6.77 -8.51
N GLY A 279 -6.19 -7.84 -9.09
CA GLY A 279 -5.53 -9.13 -9.21
C GLY A 279 -5.57 -10.00 -7.94
N ASN A 280 -5.25 -11.28 -8.12
CA ASN A 280 -5.05 -12.22 -7.02
C ASN A 280 -3.62 -12.14 -6.47
N ARG A 281 -3.47 -11.89 -5.17
CA ARG A 281 -2.15 -11.89 -4.49
C ARG A 281 -1.35 -13.19 -4.64
N PHE A 282 -2.01 -14.28 -5.02
CA PHE A 282 -1.39 -15.58 -5.20
C PHE A 282 -1.01 -15.92 -6.64
N GLU A 283 -1.39 -15.07 -7.60
CA GLU A 283 -1.04 -15.16 -9.03
C GLU A 283 -0.05 -14.08 -9.45
N ALA A 284 0.34 -13.22 -8.49
CA ALA A 284 1.29 -12.10 -8.58
C ALA A 284 2.05 -12.04 -9.93
N PRO A 285 1.58 -11.20 -10.88
CA PRO A 285 2.28 -10.95 -12.13
C PRO A 285 3.72 -10.56 -11.87
N TYR A 286 4.63 -11.03 -12.71
CA TYR A 286 6.06 -10.81 -12.56
C TYR A 286 6.76 -10.61 -13.91
N MET A 287 7.93 -9.97 -13.85
CA MET A 287 8.79 -9.73 -14.99
C MET A 287 10.26 -9.80 -14.58
N ASP A 288 11.08 -10.50 -15.36
CA ASP A 288 12.52 -10.49 -15.19
C ASP A 288 13.13 -9.25 -15.86
N ILE A 289 14.00 -8.55 -15.14
CA ILE A 289 14.84 -7.46 -15.64
C ILE A 289 16.25 -7.97 -15.86
N ASN A 290 16.76 -7.72 -17.07
CA ASN A 290 18.18 -7.86 -17.37
C ASN A 290 18.89 -6.50 -17.29
N VAL A 291 19.67 -6.30 -16.23
CA VAL A 291 20.38 -5.02 -15.95
C VAL A 291 21.66 -4.85 -16.81
N THR A 292 22.09 -5.91 -17.50
CA THR A 292 23.28 -5.88 -18.36
C THR A 292 22.99 -5.49 -19.82
N GLY A 293 21.71 -5.31 -20.17
CA GLY A 293 21.26 -5.10 -21.54
C GLY A 293 21.33 -6.38 -22.39
N LYS A 294 20.59 -6.42 -23.51
CA LYS A 294 20.79 -7.47 -24.52
C LYS A 294 22.21 -7.32 -25.08
N LYS A 295 23.01 -8.39 -25.02
CA LYS A 295 24.19 -8.52 -25.89
C LYS A 295 23.77 -8.68 -27.35
#